data_AF-A0AAY4DXT5-F1
#
_entry.id   AF-A0AAY4DXT5-F1
#
_cell.length_a   1.000
_cell.length_b   1.000
_cell.length_c   1.000
_cell.angle_alpha   90.00
_cell.angle_beta   90.00
_cell.angle_gamma   90.00
#
_symmetry.space_group_name_H-M   'P 1'
#
loop_
_entity.id
_entity.type
_entity.pdbx_description
1 polymer ?
#
loop_
_entity_poly.entity_id
_entity_poly.type
_entity_poly.pdbx_seq_one_letter_code
_entity_poly.pdbx_strand_id
1 'polypeptide(L)'
;LQVRMMAAVASRESEQLKRYEELMELKQRQEHQSVTFFLIILIILFNQLEHSNHFFFFKLSLGQILNLRMREAEQQRLREAELERQRQADGRERLRTLNAIQEEVLQLNQLLEPATSTQTAPTTDHASYITRGNQLCSQVSEVVRATVGVSWGCSLYMEDMSVVERALQEMRSLVRALQEEKAQAEERRKKEQMEEEERRKQAEMQAQQEAQKKSAALSKAKAKKQGLQTNADDCTMKFYKDLQDASNQCAQFIEDINNTKDMQTKKLRMELQKAATIPVSQISSTSGSKLREVFDKLDKLLSGRPLVSGGRSISVSQHPQALNYVSYKLAEKFVKQGEEEVASHHEAAFPIAVVASGIWELHPKVGELFLAHLHKKCPYSVPYYPAMKEGTLLEDYQRKLGYRVDAAGVEAQDSFLKRMSGMIRLYAAIIQLRWPHGNKQVPHPHSLNHAWRWLAQMLNMEPLAEVTATLLFDFLEVCGYALMNQYQGQFWKLLFLLKEDYFPRIEAITSTDQMGAVIRLKQFLEDSLRSKRILPPKGHLDPGFWRS
;
A
#
# COMPACT_ATOMS: atom_id res chain seq x y z
N LEU A 1 60.78 43.19 -35.18
CA LEU A 1 61.94 43.87 -34.53
C LEU A 1 62.59 43.02 -33.44
N GLN A 2 61.82 42.43 -32.52
CA GLN A 2 62.32 41.66 -31.37
C GLN A 2 63.23 40.47 -31.72
N VAL A 3 62.92 39.69 -32.77
CA VAL A 3 63.75 38.56 -33.23
C VAL A 3 65.11 39.01 -33.77
N ARG A 4 65.17 40.17 -34.45
CA ARG A 4 66.45 40.73 -34.92
C ARG A 4 67.30 41.26 -33.77
N MET A 5 66.69 41.79 -32.71
CA MET A 5 67.43 42.19 -31.49
C MET A 5 67.98 40.97 -30.75
N MET A 6 67.22 39.88 -30.59
CA MET A 6 67.71 38.65 -29.96
C MET A 6 68.87 38.03 -30.74
N ALA A 7 68.77 37.99 -32.09
CA ALA A 7 69.86 37.49 -32.93
C ALA A 7 71.13 38.36 -32.82
N ALA A 8 70.98 39.69 -32.69
CA ALA A 8 72.10 40.60 -32.51
C ALA A 8 72.74 40.47 -31.11
N VAL A 9 71.95 40.21 -30.07
CA VAL A 9 72.47 39.94 -28.71
C VAL A 9 73.21 38.61 -28.66
N ALA A 10 72.64 37.53 -29.21
CA ALA A 10 73.30 36.23 -29.29
C ALA A 10 74.60 36.27 -30.12
N SER A 11 74.62 37.05 -31.21
CA SER A 11 75.83 37.32 -32.00
C SER A 11 76.90 38.04 -31.18
N ARG A 12 76.53 39.05 -30.39
CA ARG A 12 77.47 39.77 -29.50
C ARG A 12 78.01 38.88 -28.39
N GLU A 13 77.16 38.06 -27.77
CA GLU A 13 77.58 37.13 -26.72
C GLU A 13 78.52 36.04 -27.26
N SER A 14 78.26 35.53 -28.47
CA SER A 14 79.16 34.58 -29.15
C SER A 14 80.53 35.21 -29.48
N GLU A 15 80.55 36.47 -29.93
CA GLU A 15 81.81 37.18 -30.14
C GLU A 15 82.57 37.45 -28.83
N GLN A 16 81.86 37.75 -27.73
CA GLN A 16 82.49 37.91 -26.42
C GLN A 16 83.11 36.60 -25.91
N LEU A 17 82.42 35.47 -26.11
CA LEU A 17 82.96 34.16 -25.76
C LEU A 17 84.22 33.84 -26.56
N LYS A 18 84.21 34.07 -27.87
CA LYS A 18 85.39 33.88 -28.73
C LYS A 18 86.57 34.76 -28.29
N ARG A 19 86.32 36.03 -27.97
CA ARG A 19 87.37 36.94 -27.46
C ARG A 19 87.92 36.48 -26.11
N TYR A 20 87.07 35.91 -25.25
CA TYR A 20 87.50 35.35 -23.98
C TYR A 20 88.36 34.09 -24.18
N GLU A 21 87.95 33.18 -25.08
CA GLU A 21 88.73 32.00 -25.47
C GLU A 21 90.08 32.40 -26.06
N GLU A 22 90.10 33.35 -26.99
CA GLU A 22 91.32 33.91 -27.56
C GLU A 22 92.24 34.51 -26.48
N LEU A 23 91.68 35.27 -25.52
CA LEU A 23 92.44 35.83 -24.40
C LEU A 23 93.03 34.73 -23.50
N MET A 24 92.27 33.67 -23.24
CA MET A 24 92.72 32.53 -22.43
C MET A 24 93.83 31.75 -23.13
N GLU A 25 93.72 31.51 -24.44
CA GLU A 25 94.80 30.93 -25.24
C GLU A 25 96.05 31.82 -25.24
N LEU A 26 95.88 33.14 -25.34
CA LEU A 26 96.98 34.10 -25.32
C LEU A 26 97.70 34.06 -23.96
N LYS A 27 96.94 34.00 -22.87
CA LYS A 27 97.48 33.86 -21.52
C LYS A 27 98.23 32.53 -21.35
N GLN A 28 97.67 31.43 -21.85
CA GLN A 28 98.32 30.12 -21.82
C GLN A 28 99.63 30.13 -22.63
N ARG A 29 99.64 30.76 -23.81
CA ARG A 29 100.87 30.93 -24.61
C ARG A 29 101.89 31.81 -23.90
N GLN A 30 101.48 32.89 -23.23
CA GLN A 30 102.36 33.74 -22.44
C GLN A 30 102.94 33.00 -21.23
N GLU A 31 102.14 32.21 -20.51
CA GLU A 31 102.61 31.36 -19.42
C GLU A 31 103.62 30.34 -19.94
N HIS A 32 103.33 29.69 -21.07
CA HIS A 32 104.25 28.75 -21.69
C HIS A 32 105.57 29.41 -22.14
N GLN A 33 105.51 30.61 -22.72
CA GLN A 33 106.69 31.41 -23.05
C GLN A 33 107.47 31.82 -21.80
N SER A 34 106.80 32.26 -20.74
CA SER A 34 107.43 32.60 -19.45
C SER A 34 108.15 31.39 -18.86
N VAL A 35 107.50 30.22 -18.84
CA VAL A 35 108.11 28.96 -18.37
C VAL A 35 109.30 28.58 -19.23
N THR A 36 109.20 28.71 -20.56
CA THR A 36 110.30 28.38 -21.50
C THR A 36 111.47 29.34 -21.32
N PHE A 37 111.20 30.63 -21.15
CA PHE A 37 112.21 31.66 -20.88
C PHE A 37 112.91 31.40 -19.54
N PHE A 38 112.15 31.06 -18.50
CA PHE A 38 112.70 30.68 -17.20
C PHE A 38 113.58 29.44 -17.30
N LEU A 39 113.15 28.42 -18.05
CA LEU A 39 113.94 27.21 -18.35
C LEU A 39 115.24 27.54 -19.09
N ILE A 40 115.22 28.44 -20.07
CA ILE A 40 116.42 28.87 -20.81
C ILE A 40 117.39 29.62 -19.89
N ILE A 41 116.91 30.56 -19.08
CA ILE A 41 117.74 31.23 -18.06
C ILE A 41 118.34 30.20 -17.10
N LEU A 42 117.54 29.21 -16.69
CA LEU A 42 118.00 28.15 -15.81
C LEU A 42 119.11 27.32 -16.46
N ILE A 43 119.00 27.00 -17.76
CA ILE A 43 120.03 26.30 -18.54
C ILE A 43 121.29 27.16 -18.73
N ILE A 44 121.16 28.48 -18.87
CA ILE A 44 122.32 29.38 -18.98
C ILE A 44 123.06 29.45 -17.64
N LEU A 45 122.34 29.61 -16.53
CA LEU A 45 122.90 29.55 -15.18
C LEU A 45 123.51 28.16 -14.89
N PHE A 46 122.89 27.11 -15.41
CA PHE A 46 123.36 25.73 -15.32
C PHE A 46 124.74 25.53 -15.93
N ASN A 47 124.98 26.08 -17.13
CA ASN A 47 126.28 25.98 -17.81
C ASN A 47 127.38 26.83 -17.15
N GLN A 48 127.05 27.85 -16.35
CA GLN A 48 128.05 28.69 -15.67
C GLN A 48 128.55 28.10 -14.32
N LEU A 49 127.87 27.08 -13.78
CA LEU A 49 128.12 26.53 -12.43
C LEU A 49 128.75 25.11 -12.42
N GLU A 50 129.26 24.63 -13.56
CA GLU A 50 129.74 23.25 -13.76
C GLU A 50 130.92 22.79 -12.86
N HIS A 51 131.56 23.68 -12.09
CA HIS A 51 132.79 23.38 -11.35
C HIS A 51 132.72 23.49 -9.82
N SER A 52 131.56 23.29 -9.17
CA SER A 52 131.50 23.27 -7.70
C SER A 52 130.52 22.24 -7.12
N ASN A 53 130.90 21.57 -6.02
CA ASN A 53 130.07 20.61 -5.27
C ASN A 53 128.69 21.18 -4.85
N HIS A 54 128.54 22.50 -4.82
CA HIS A 54 127.29 23.21 -4.57
C HIS A 54 126.22 22.98 -5.66
N PHE A 55 126.63 22.58 -6.86
CA PHE A 55 125.77 22.31 -8.02
C PHE A 55 124.86 21.09 -7.84
N PHE A 56 125.39 20.00 -7.28
CA PHE A 56 124.61 18.79 -7.01
C PHE A 56 123.50 19.08 -5.99
N PHE A 57 123.84 19.78 -4.90
CA PHE A 57 122.87 20.22 -3.89
C PHE A 57 121.84 21.18 -4.46
N PHE A 58 122.24 22.12 -5.33
CA PHE A 58 121.31 23.03 -5.98
C PHE A 58 120.33 22.28 -6.90
N LYS A 59 120.81 21.35 -7.75
CA LYS A 59 119.93 20.47 -8.56
C LYS A 59 118.95 19.68 -7.71
N LEU A 60 119.43 19.09 -6.61
CA LEU A 60 118.59 18.29 -5.72
C LEU A 60 117.51 19.18 -5.06
N SER A 61 117.89 20.37 -4.59
CA SER A 61 116.97 21.33 -3.96
C SER A 61 115.94 21.88 -4.95
N LEU A 62 116.34 22.19 -6.18
CA LEU A 62 115.44 22.71 -7.21
C LEU A 62 114.47 21.63 -7.68
N GLY A 63 114.94 20.38 -7.84
CA GLY A 63 114.09 19.23 -8.13
C GLY A 63 113.07 18.96 -7.01
N GLN A 64 113.45 19.14 -5.74
CA GLN A 64 112.52 19.06 -4.61
C GLN A 64 111.46 20.18 -4.65
N ILE A 65 111.87 21.42 -4.92
CA ILE A 65 110.94 22.57 -5.00
C ILE A 65 109.96 22.42 -6.18
N LEU A 66 110.43 22.02 -7.37
CA LEU A 66 109.58 21.77 -8.52
C LEU A 66 108.58 20.63 -8.27
N ASN A 67 109.02 19.52 -7.64
CA ASN A 67 108.11 18.44 -7.25
C ASN A 67 107.07 18.89 -6.22
N LEU A 68 107.43 19.74 -5.26
CA LEU A 68 106.48 20.32 -4.30
C LEU A 68 105.47 21.23 -4.99
N ARG A 69 105.91 22.13 -5.89
CA ARG A 69 105.02 23.01 -6.66
C ARG A 69 104.08 22.24 -7.57
N MET A 70 104.57 21.16 -8.21
CA MET A 70 103.75 20.30 -9.04
C MET A 70 102.67 19.59 -8.21
N ARG A 71 103.02 19.08 -7.02
CA ARG A 71 102.06 18.49 -6.08
C ARG A 71 101.04 19.51 -5.55
N GLU A 72 101.47 20.74 -5.24
CA GLU A 72 100.57 21.83 -4.82
C GLU A 72 99.56 22.17 -5.92
N ALA A 73 100.01 22.28 -7.17
CA ALA A 73 99.17 22.56 -8.32
C ALA A 73 98.19 21.41 -8.62
N GLU A 74 98.64 20.15 -8.52
CA GLU A 74 97.76 18.98 -8.62
C GLU A 74 96.71 18.97 -7.49
N GLN A 75 97.09 19.27 -6.25
CA GLN A 75 96.15 19.39 -5.13
C GLN A 75 95.14 20.54 -5.31
N GLN A 76 95.55 21.66 -5.92
CA GLN A 76 94.61 22.74 -6.26
C GLN A 76 93.63 22.30 -7.35
N ARG A 77 94.10 21.68 -8.43
CA ARG A 77 93.22 21.14 -9.49
C ARG A 77 92.25 20.10 -8.95
N LEU A 78 92.69 19.22 -8.06
CA LEU A 78 91.81 18.23 -7.42
C LEU A 78 90.75 18.90 -6.54
N ARG A 79 91.12 19.93 -5.77
CA ARG A 79 90.15 20.71 -4.96
C ARG A 79 89.13 21.44 -5.83
N GLU A 80 89.56 22.08 -6.91
CA GLU A 80 88.67 22.75 -7.86
C GLU A 80 87.74 21.77 -8.56
N ALA A 81 88.26 20.61 -9.01
CA ALA A 81 87.46 19.56 -9.61
C ALA A 81 86.43 18.97 -8.64
N GLU A 82 86.79 18.81 -7.36
CA GLU A 82 85.88 18.30 -6.34
C GLU A 82 84.79 19.31 -5.99
N LEU A 83 85.13 20.60 -5.88
CA LEU A 83 84.14 21.68 -5.71
C LEU A 83 83.18 21.75 -6.90
N GLU A 84 83.66 21.59 -8.12
CA GLU A 84 82.82 21.59 -9.32
C GLU A 84 81.90 20.35 -9.36
N ARG A 85 82.41 19.17 -8.96
CA ARG A 85 81.59 17.97 -8.78
C ARG A 85 80.50 18.18 -7.73
N GLN A 86 80.82 18.83 -6.61
CA GLN A 86 79.84 19.16 -5.57
C GLN A 86 78.77 20.11 -6.11
N ARG A 87 79.13 21.18 -6.81
CA ARG A 87 78.15 22.08 -7.45
C ARG A 87 77.23 21.35 -8.43
N GLN A 88 77.78 20.45 -9.23
CA GLN A 88 76.99 19.64 -10.15
C GLN A 88 76.10 18.62 -9.42
N ALA A 89 76.56 18.04 -8.31
CA ALA A 89 75.78 17.13 -7.49
C ALA A 89 74.60 17.85 -6.83
N ASP A 90 74.86 18.99 -6.18
CA ASP A 90 73.85 19.86 -5.58
C ASP A 90 72.84 20.32 -6.63
N GLY A 91 73.33 20.71 -7.81
CA GLY A 91 72.48 21.04 -8.95
C GLY A 91 71.53 19.90 -9.33
N ARG A 92 72.08 18.70 -9.55
CA ARG A 92 71.27 17.51 -9.88
C ARG A 92 70.26 17.19 -8.80
N GLU A 93 70.63 17.31 -7.52
CA GLU A 93 69.73 17.10 -6.40
C GLU A 93 68.59 18.11 -6.37
N ARG A 94 68.88 19.40 -6.60
CA ARG A 94 67.86 20.46 -6.70
C ARG A 94 66.86 20.19 -7.80
N LEU A 95 67.33 19.79 -8.98
CA LEU A 95 66.45 19.46 -10.10
C LEU A 95 65.56 18.24 -9.77
N ARG A 96 66.08 17.25 -9.04
CA ARG A 96 65.27 16.12 -8.55
C ARG A 96 64.19 16.60 -7.58
N THR A 97 64.53 17.46 -6.62
CA THR A 97 63.56 18.02 -5.67
C THR A 97 62.47 18.82 -6.37
N LEU A 98 62.84 19.68 -7.31
CA LEU A 98 61.88 20.46 -8.10
C LEU A 98 60.96 19.58 -8.94
N ASN A 99 61.49 18.54 -9.59
CA ASN A 99 60.68 17.58 -10.34
C ASN A 99 59.74 16.79 -9.42
N ALA A 100 60.19 16.40 -8.22
CA ALA A 100 59.34 15.73 -7.24
C ALA A 100 58.19 16.63 -6.77
N ILE A 101 58.45 17.91 -6.51
CA ILE A 101 57.39 18.87 -6.16
C ILE A 101 56.44 19.09 -7.34
N GLN A 102 56.95 19.19 -8.56
CA GLN A 102 56.10 19.31 -9.76
C GLN A 102 55.17 18.11 -9.91
N GLU A 103 55.67 16.89 -9.71
CA GLU A 103 54.86 15.68 -9.74
C GLU A 103 53.77 15.71 -8.67
N GLU A 104 54.10 16.10 -7.44
CA GLU A 104 53.12 16.19 -6.35
C GLU A 104 52.03 17.23 -6.64
N VAL A 105 52.40 18.41 -7.13
CA VAL A 105 51.44 19.46 -7.49
C VAL A 105 50.49 18.99 -8.61
N LEU A 106 51.01 18.25 -9.60
CA LEU A 106 50.18 17.67 -10.67
C LEU A 106 49.21 16.60 -10.14
N GLN A 107 49.67 15.73 -9.23
CA GLN A 107 48.81 14.72 -8.60
C GLN A 107 47.70 15.39 -7.77
N LEU A 108 48.02 16.43 -7.00
CA LEU A 108 47.03 17.19 -6.24
C LEU A 108 46.03 17.92 -7.15
N ASN A 109 46.45 18.37 -8.34
CA ASN A 109 45.55 18.99 -9.31
C ASN A 109 44.51 18.01 -9.86
N GLN A 110 44.88 16.74 -10.07
CA GLN A 110 43.94 15.70 -10.49
C GLN A 110 42.82 15.47 -9.46
N LEU A 111 43.11 15.65 -8.16
CA LEU A 111 42.10 15.56 -7.10
C LEU A 111 41.11 16.73 -7.11
N LEU A 112 41.45 17.84 -7.78
CA LEU A 112 40.57 18.98 -7.98
C LEU A 112 39.65 18.80 -9.20
N GLU A 113 39.98 17.90 -10.13
CA GLU A 113 39.15 17.65 -11.31
C GLU A 113 37.87 16.88 -10.95
N PRO A 114 36.72 17.22 -11.55
CA PRO A 114 35.48 16.51 -11.30
C PRO A 114 35.55 15.10 -11.89
N ALA A 115 35.22 14.09 -11.09
CA ALA A 115 35.08 12.73 -11.57
C ALA A 115 34.05 12.70 -12.72
N THR A 116 34.48 12.30 -13.91
CA THR A 116 33.65 12.20 -15.11
C THR A 116 32.60 11.12 -14.93
N SER A 117 31.48 11.44 -14.28
CA SER A 117 30.17 10.77 -14.39
C SER A 117 29.24 11.21 -13.26
N THR A 118 28.70 12.43 -13.34
CA THR A 118 27.31 12.69 -12.93
C THR A 118 26.90 14.08 -13.39
N GLN A 119 25.79 14.12 -14.15
CA GLN A 119 25.16 15.33 -14.65
C GLN A 119 24.59 16.15 -13.49
N THR A 120 25.42 17.01 -12.90
CA THR A 120 24.98 18.20 -12.17
C THR A 120 26.01 19.28 -12.43
N ALA A 121 25.56 20.41 -12.96
CA ALA A 121 26.42 21.56 -13.26
C ALA A 121 27.35 21.84 -12.06
N PRO A 122 28.67 21.96 -12.27
CA PRO A 122 29.57 22.31 -11.18
C PRO A 122 29.11 23.64 -10.60
N THR A 123 28.93 23.69 -9.28
CA THR A 123 28.69 24.94 -8.57
C THR A 123 29.78 25.92 -8.94
N THR A 124 29.43 27.20 -9.07
CA THR A 124 30.33 28.29 -9.50
C THR A 124 31.65 28.29 -8.71
N ASP A 125 31.63 27.81 -7.48
CA ASP A 125 32.78 27.73 -6.58
C ASP A 125 33.77 26.61 -6.95
N HIS A 126 33.32 25.45 -7.45
CA HIS A 126 34.24 24.34 -7.79
C HIS A 126 35.16 24.68 -8.98
N ALA A 127 34.64 25.43 -9.95
CA ALA A 127 35.43 25.92 -11.09
C ALA A 127 36.55 26.89 -10.66
N SER A 128 36.37 27.61 -9.56
CA SER A 128 37.38 28.53 -9.02
C SER A 128 38.60 27.78 -8.47
N TYR A 129 38.38 26.66 -7.76
CA TYR A 129 39.44 25.79 -7.24
C TYR A 129 40.28 25.18 -8.37
N ILE A 130 39.63 24.70 -9.44
CA ILE A 130 40.31 24.15 -10.62
C ILE A 130 41.14 25.23 -11.32
N THR A 131 40.59 26.42 -11.49
CA THR A 131 41.29 27.55 -12.13
C THR A 131 42.53 27.94 -11.33
N ARG A 132 42.43 28.01 -10.00
CA ARG A 132 43.57 28.32 -9.12
C ARG A 132 44.61 27.20 -9.11
N GLY A 133 44.19 25.93 -9.06
CA GLY A 133 45.10 24.78 -9.14
C GLY A 133 45.93 24.77 -10.43
N ASN A 134 45.29 25.05 -11.56
CA ASN A 134 45.98 25.18 -12.85
C ASN A 134 47.00 26.33 -12.89
N GLN A 135 46.71 27.47 -12.24
CA GLN A 135 47.66 28.57 -12.12
C GLN A 135 48.91 28.16 -11.34
N LEU A 136 48.74 27.44 -10.22
CA LEU A 136 49.86 26.94 -9.41
C LEU A 136 50.71 25.91 -10.19
N CYS A 137 50.07 25.01 -10.95
CA CYS A 137 50.77 24.10 -11.86
C CYS A 137 51.63 24.86 -12.90
N SER A 138 51.11 25.96 -13.46
CA SER A 138 51.85 26.79 -14.41
C SER A 138 53.07 27.46 -13.77
N GLN A 139 52.89 28.02 -12.57
CA GLN A 139 53.98 28.68 -11.82
C GLN A 139 55.13 27.71 -11.53
N VAL A 140 54.83 26.51 -11.05
CA VAL A 140 55.85 25.47 -10.80
C VAL A 140 56.53 25.05 -12.11
N SER A 141 55.76 24.86 -13.19
CA SER A 141 56.30 24.48 -14.50
C SER A 141 57.20 25.57 -15.13
N GLU A 142 56.95 26.85 -14.83
CA GLU A 142 57.80 27.96 -15.26
C GLU A 142 59.14 27.96 -14.53
N VAL A 143 59.13 27.78 -13.21
CA VAL A 143 60.35 27.72 -12.39
C VAL A 143 61.22 26.51 -12.76
N VAL A 144 60.61 25.34 -12.99
CA VAL A 144 61.34 24.14 -13.45
C VAL A 144 62.00 24.39 -14.81
N ARG A 145 61.29 24.99 -15.77
CA ARG A 145 61.86 25.33 -17.09
C ARG A 145 63.00 26.34 -16.99
N ALA A 146 62.85 27.37 -16.16
CA ALA A 146 63.91 28.35 -15.91
C ALA A 146 65.16 27.68 -15.32
N THR A 147 64.98 26.70 -14.43
CA THR A 147 66.08 25.99 -13.76
C THR A 147 66.85 25.06 -14.72
N VAL A 148 66.17 24.42 -15.68
CA VAL A 148 66.80 23.55 -16.69
C VAL A 148 67.61 24.35 -17.72
N GLY A 149 67.29 25.63 -17.93
CA GLY A 149 67.92 26.49 -18.94
C GLY A 149 69.20 27.22 -18.51
N VAL A 150 69.51 27.31 -17.21
CA VAL A 150 70.64 28.11 -16.69
C VAL A 150 71.79 27.20 -16.27
N SER A 151 73.00 27.47 -16.81
CA SER A 151 74.24 26.80 -16.39
C SER A 151 74.43 26.92 -14.88
N TRP A 152 74.70 25.78 -14.23
CA TRP A 152 74.76 25.50 -12.78
C TRP A 152 75.58 26.50 -11.94
N GLY A 153 75.13 27.74 -11.79
CA GLY A 153 75.96 28.79 -11.18
C GLY A 153 75.27 30.09 -10.78
N CYS A 154 73.94 30.18 -10.72
CA CYS A 154 73.27 31.43 -10.32
C CYS A 154 72.71 31.43 -8.88
N SER A 155 72.93 32.56 -8.20
CA SER A 155 72.65 32.86 -6.78
C SER A 155 71.16 33.12 -6.45
N LEU A 156 70.23 32.93 -7.39
CA LEU A 156 68.78 33.18 -7.21
C LEU A 156 68.04 32.01 -6.50
N TYR A 157 68.81 31.08 -5.94
CA TYR A 157 68.43 29.78 -5.39
C TYR A 157 67.30 29.78 -4.34
N MET A 158 67.27 30.78 -3.45
CA MET A 158 66.35 30.74 -2.31
C MET A 158 64.94 31.20 -2.70
N GLU A 159 64.84 32.13 -3.65
CA GLU A 159 63.56 32.69 -4.07
C GLU A 159 62.76 31.68 -4.90
N ASP A 160 63.39 31.02 -5.87
CA ASP A 160 62.75 30.03 -6.74
C ASP A 160 62.23 28.81 -5.97
N MET A 161 63.03 28.25 -5.04
CA MET A 161 62.60 27.16 -4.18
C MET A 161 61.46 27.58 -3.25
N SER A 162 61.54 28.78 -2.67
CA SER A 162 60.46 29.29 -1.81
C SER A 162 59.15 29.50 -2.55
N VAL A 163 59.20 29.83 -3.85
CA VAL A 163 58.02 30.02 -4.69
C VAL A 163 57.36 28.66 -4.96
N VAL A 164 58.16 27.64 -5.29
CA VAL A 164 57.66 26.29 -5.56
C VAL A 164 57.12 25.61 -4.29
N GLU A 165 57.78 25.78 -3.15
CA GLU A 165 57.30 25.27 -1.86
C GLU A 165 56.01 25.98 -1.41
N ARG A 166 55.91 27.30 -1.61
CA ARG A 166 54.66 28.05 -1.36
C ARG A 166 53.53 27.57 -2.26
N ALA A 167 53.80 27.37 -3.55
CA ALA A 167 52.81 26.87 -4.49
C ALA A 167 52.30 25.47 -4.10
N LEU A 168 53.19 24.58 -3.65
CA LEU A 168 52.82 23.26 -3.15
C LEU A 168 51.94 23.36 -1.89
N GLN A 169 52.31 24.22 -0.93
CA GLN A 169 51.53 24.40 0.29
C GLN A 169 50.14 25.00 0.01
N GLU A 170 50.05 25.97 -0.91
CA GLU A 170 48.78 26.50 -1.38
C GLU A 170 47.93 25.41 -2.05
N MET A 171 48.52 24.57 -2.91
CA MET A 171 47.82 23.47 -3.56
C MET A 171 47.24 22.46 -2.55
N ARG A 172 48.03 22.09 -1.54
CA ARG A 172 47.57 21.24 -0.41
C ARG A 172 46.45 21.89 0.41
N SER A 173 46.42 23.22 0.51
CA SER A 173 45.35 23.93 1.21
C SER A 173 44.05 23.95 0.40
N LEU A 174 44.14 24.13 -0.92
CA LEU A 174 42.99 24.12 -1.84
C LEU A 174 42.30 22.76 -1.87
N VAL A 175 43.08 21.67 -1.95
CA VAL A 175 42.51 20.30 -1.91
C VAL A 175 41.79 20.04 -0.58
N ARG A 176 42.36 20.48 0.55
CA ARG A 176 41.71 20.34 1.86
C ARG A 176 40.42 21.13 1.97
N ALA A 177 40.42 22.40 1.55
CA ALA A 177 39.22 23.24 1.56
C ALA A 177 38.09 22.63 0.71
N LEU A 178 38.41 22.12 -0.48
CA LEU A 178 37.44 21.46 -1.34
C LEU A 178 36.88 20.16 -0.72
N GLN A 179 37.72 19.36 -0.07
CA GLN A 179 37.29 18.15 0.63
C GLN A 179 36.37 18.46 1.82
N GLU A 180 36.68 19.50 2.58
CA GLU A 180 35.85 19.98 3.69
C GLU A 180 34.49 20.49 3.19
N GLU A 181 34.45 21.27 2.10
CA GLU A 181 33.19 21.71 1.48
C GLU A 181 32.34 20.53 0.99
N LYS A 182 32.96 19.53 0.33
CA LYS A 182 32.26 18.30 -0.08
C LYS A 182 31.70 17.52 1.12
N ALA A 183 32.47 17.38 2.19
CA ALA A 183 32.04 16.71 3.41
C ALA A 183 30.87 17.45 4.11
N GLN A 184 30.95 18.78 4.20
CA GLN A 184 29.87 19.60 4.75
C GLN A 184 28.61 19.54 3.89
N ALA A 185 28.74 19.52 2.56
CA ALA A 185 27.60 19.38 1.65
C ALA A 185 26.94 18.00 1.78
N GLU A 186 27.72 16.93 1.94
CA GLU A 186 27.18 15.59 2.22
C GLU A 186 26.50 15.52 3.60
N GLU A 187 27.07 16.14 4.63
CA GLU A 187 26.47 16.17 5.96
C GLU A 187 25.17 16.98 5.97
N ARG A 188 25.12 18.12 5.26
CA ARG A 188 23.88 18.89 5.04
C ARG A 188 22.84 18.07 4.28
N ARG A 189 23.23 17.37 3.21
CA ARG A 189 22.32 16.47 2.49
C ARG A 189 21.81 15.32 3.36
N LYS A 190 22.64 14.73 4.23
CA LYS A 190 22.21 13.70 5.19
C LYS A 190 21.27 14.28 6.24
N LYS A 191 21.53 15.49 6.74
CA LYS A 191 20.62 16.18 7.68
C LYS A 191 19.29 16.54 7.01
N GLU A 192 19.31 17.07 5.79
CA GLU A 192 18.11 17.34 4.99
C GLU A 192 17.34 16.06 4.65
N GLN A 193 18.03 14.96 4.35
CA GLN A 193 17.40 13.64 4.14
C GLN A 193 16.82 13.09 5.44
N MET A 194 17.48 13.22 6.58
CA MET A 194 16.93 12.82 7.87
C MET A 194 15.78 13.71 8.32
N GLU A 195 15.84 15.02 8.07
CA GLU A 195 14.73 15.95 8.33
C GLU A 195 13.55 15.71 7.38
N GLU A 196 13.80 15.39 6.10
CA GLU A 196 12.77 15.01 5.15
C GLU A 196 12.21 13.62 5.45
N GLU A 197 13.02 12.69 5.95
CA GLU A 197 12.56 11.37 6.42
C GLU A 197 11.81 11.48 7.74
N GLU A 198 12.19 12.40 8.65
CA GLU A 198 11.43 12.74 9.85
C GLU A 198 10.14 13.49 9.52
N ARG A 199 10.15 14.42 8.56
CA ARG A 199 8.93 15.06 8.04
C ARG A 199 8.06 14.07 7.31
N ARG A 200 8.61 13.10 6.59
CA ARG A 200 7.86 11.99 5.99
C ARG A 200 7.33 11.04 7.05
N LYS A 201 8.08 10.70 8.10
CA LYS A 201 7.62 9.89 9.23
C LYS A 201 6.58 10.61 10.09
N GLN A 202 6.70 11.93 10.26
CA GLN A 202 5.69 12.77 10.93
C GLN A 202 4.47 13.00 10.05
N ALA A 203 4.64 13.18 8.74
CA ALA A 203 3.55 13.23 7.77
C ALA A 203 2.91 11.85 7.59
N GLU A 204 3.65 10.75 7.73
CA GLU A 204 3.14 9.37 7.78
C GLU A 204 2.47 9.09 9.12
N MET A 205 2.96 9.59 10.27
CA MET A 205 2.27 9.49 11.56
C MET A 205 1.00 10.34 11.58
N GLN A 206 1.04 11.56 11.03
CA GLN A 206 -0.13 12.42 10.88
C GLN A 206 -1.07 11.88 9.81
N ALA A 207 -0.57 11.30 8.71
CA ALA A 207 -1.37 10.58 7.73
C ALA A 207 -1.83 9.22 8.26
N GLN A 208 -1.18 8.60 9.26
CA GLN A 208 -1.64 7.39 9.94
C GLN A 208 -2.62 7.72 11.05
N GLN A 209 -2.55 8.89 11.70
CA GLN A 209 -3.53 9.39 12.66
C GLN A 209 -4.75 9.98 11.93
N GLU A 210 -4.55 10.73 10.85
CA GLU A 210 -5.60 11.10 9.92
C GLU A 210 -6.09 9.88 9.16
N ALA A 211 -5.29 8.88 8.81
CA ALA A 211 -5.77 7.61 8.30
C ALA A 211 -6.19 6.66 9.42
N GLN A 212 -6.13 6.99 10.72
CA GLN A 212 -6.81 6.26 11.80
C GLN A 212 -8.12 6.92 12.15
N LYS A 213 -8.27 8.24 11.97
CA LYS A 213 -9.55 8.96 12.03
C LYS A 213 -10.33 8.80 10.72
N LYS A 214 -9.66 8.95 9.59
CA LYS A 214 -10.15 8.60 8.25
C LYS A 214 -10.13 7.09 8.04
N SER A 215 -9.36 6.21 8.69
CA SER A 215 -9.69 4.77 8.72
C SER A 215 -10.64 4.40 9.84
N ALA A 216 -10.95 5.18 10.86
CA ALA A 216 -12.16 4.92 11.64
C ALA A 216 -13.41 5.23 10.79
N ALA A 217 -13.32 6.23 9.89
CA ALA A 217 -14.36 6.57 8.92
C ALA A 217 -14.31 5.71 7.62
N LEU A 218 -13.13 5.31 7.14
CA LEU A 218 -12.87 4.52 5.93
C LEU A 218 -12.64 3.04 6.23
N SER A 219 -12.32 2.58 7.44
CA SER A 219 -12.44 1.14 7.79
C SER A 219 -13.92 0.80 7.96
N LYS A 220 -14.76 1.74 8.40
CA LYS A 220 -16.22 1.64 8.25
C LYS A 220 -16.70 1.60 6.78
N ALA A 221 -15.94 2.16 5.83
CA ALA A 221 -16.36 2.25 4.42
C ALA A 221 -15.59 1.35 3.42
N LYS A 222 -14.39 0.86 3.76
CA LYS A 222 -13.40 0.22 2.87
C LYS A 222 -12.99 -1.17 3.35
N ALA A 223 -13.17 -1.52 4.64
CA ALA A 223 -13.28 -2.92 5.05
C ALA A 223 -14.60 -3.56 4.57
N LYS A 224 -15.55 -2.73 4.14
CA LYS A 224 -16.80 -3.11 3.47
C LYS A 224 -16.62 -3.50 1.98
N LYS A 225 -15.39 -3.45 1.42
CA LYS A 225 -15.18 -3.53 -0.05
C LYS A 225 -14.27 -4.66 -0.57
N GLN A 226 -13.74 -5.55 0.27
CA GLN A 226 -13.02 -6.75 -0.22
C GLN A 226 -13.33 -8.07 0.50
N GLY A 227 -14.07 -8.04 1.62
CA GLY A 227 -14.65 -9.23 2.23
C GLY A 227 -16.16 -9.10 2.28
N LEU A 228 -16.89 -10.20 2.06
CA LEU A 228 -18.32 -10.25 2.37
C LEU A 228 -18.49 -10.04 3.87
N GLN A 229 -19.59 -9.39 4.26
CA GLN A 229 -19.88 -9.12 5.65
C GLN A 229 -20.21 -10.44 6.37
N THR A 230 -19.75 -10.59 7.61
CA THR A 230 -20.18 -11.71 8.46
C THR A 230 -21.50 -11.45 9.16
N ASN A 231 -21.97 -10.20 9.18
CA ASN A 231 -23.19 -9.77 9.87
C ASN A 231 -24.05 -8.88 8.97
N ALA A 232 -25.35 -8.85 9.24
CA ALA A 232 -26.30 -7.95 8.60
C ALA A 232 -25.94 -6.47 8.86
N ASP A 233 -26.31 -5.58 7.93
CA ASP A 233 -26.13 -4.14 8.10
C ASP A 233 -26.77 -3.62 9.42
N ASP A 234 -26.11 -2.66 10.08
CA ASP A 234 -26.52 -2.13 11.41
C ASP A 234 -27.98 -1.64 11.43
N CYS A 235 -28.44 -1.01 10.36
CA CYS A 235 -29.83 -0.55 10.23
C CYS A 235 -30.83 -1.73 10.23
N THR A 236 -30.47 -2.84 9.60
CA THR A 236 -31.28 -4.07 9.56
C THR A 236 -31.35 -4.69 10.95
N MET A 237 -30.24 -4.72 11.68
CA MET A 237 -30.20 -5.23 13.05
C MET A 237 -30.98 -4.37 14.05
N LYS A 238 -30.98 -3.04 13.87
CA LYS A 238 -31.81 -2.15 14.69
C LYS A 238 -33.29 -2.41 14.44
N PHE A 239 -33.71 -2.45 13.17
CA PHE A 239 -35.10 -2.76 12.80
C PHE A 239 -35.56 -4.13 13.32
N TYR A 240 -34.70 -5.14 13.24
CA TYR A 240 -34.98 -6.46 13.82
C TYR A 240 -35.21 -6.38 15.34
N LYS A 241 -34.33 -5.68 16.08
CA LYS A 241 -34.49 -5.51 17.53
C LYS A 241 -35.78 -4.79 17.88
N ASP A 242 -36.07 -3.68 17.20
CA ASP A 242 -37.29 -2.90 17.42
C ASP A 242 -38.56 -3.77 17.21
N LEU A 243 -38.57 -4.63 16.18
CA LEU A 243 -39.65 -5.60 15.94
C LEU A 243 -39.74 -6.67 17.03
N GLN A 244 -38.61 -7.23 17.48
CA GLN A 244 -38.59 -8.23 18.54
C GLN A 244 -39.07 -7.62 19.87
N ASP A 245 -38.66 -6.40 20.20
CA ASP A 245 -39.05 -5.69 21.40
C ASP A 245 -40.56 -5.37 21.38
N ALA A 246 -41.09 -4.90 20.24
CA ALA A 246 -42.53 -4.68 20.06
C ALA A 246 -43.34 -5.98 20.23
N SER A 247 -42.85 -7.11 19.70
CA SER A 247 -43.48 -8.41 19.89
C SER A 247 -43.41 -8.88 21.35
N ASN A 248 -42.30 -8.65 22.05
CA ASN A 248 -42.15 -9.01 23.45
C ASN A 248 -43.09 -8.17 24.35
N GLN A 249 -43.21 -6.87 24.08
CA GLN A 249 -44.18 -6.00 24.75
C GLN A 249 -45.62 -6.48 24.50
N CYS A 250 -45.94 -6.87 23.26
CA CYS A 250 -47.25 -7.45 22.95
C CYS A 250 -47.48 -8.77 23.70
N ALA A 251 -46.47 -9.63 23.81
CA ALA A 251 -46.53 -10.90 24.52
C ALA A 251 -46.77 -10.72 26.03
N GLN A 252 -46.08 -9.75 26.65
CA GLN A 252 -46.27 -9.36 28.05
C GLN A 252 -47.67 -8.77 28.27
N PHE A 253 -48.13 -7.91 27.36
CA PHE A 253 -49.47 -7.33 27.46
C PHE A 253 -50.61 -8.36 27.36
N ILE A 254 -50.40 -9.46 26.65
CA ILE A 254 -51.37 -10.57 26.58
C ILE A 254 -51.12 -11.65 27.63
N GLU A 255 -50.19 -11.45 28.56
CA GLU A 255 -49.87 -12.45 29.57
C GLU A 255 -51.03 -12.65 30.55
N ASP A 256 -51.77 -11.58 30.88
CA ASP A 256 -52.93 -11.67 31.78
C ASP A 256 -54.04 -12.56 31.18
N ILE A 257 -54.39 -12.36 29.91
CA ILE A 257 -55.38 -13.23 29.24
C ILE A 257 -54.87 -14.66 29.06
N ASN A 258 -53.55 -14.88 28.99
CA ASN A 258 -52.95 -16.21 28.90
C ASN A 258 -52.94 -16.96 30.24
N ASN A 259 -52.63 -16.26 31.34
CA ASN A 259 -52.39 -16.86 32.65
C ASN A 259 -53.57 -16.70 33.63
N THR A 260 -54.67 -16.07 33.19
CA THR A 260 -55.88 -15.92 34.00
C THR A 260 -56.41 -17.26 34.54
N LYS A 261 -56.87 -17.25 35.79
CA LYS A 261 -57.56 -18.39 36.42
C LYS A 261 -59.06 -18.37 36.16
N ASP A 262 -59.61 -17.25 35.71
CA ASP A 262 -61.04 -17.09 35.45
C ASP A 262 -61.53 -18.00 34.31
N MET A 263 -62.61 -18.72 34.56
CA MET A 263 -63.17 -19.69 33.63
C MET A 263 -63.81 -19.02 32.41
N GLN A 264 -64.42 -17.84 32.58
CA GLN A 264 -65.05 -17.12 31.46
C GLN A 264 -63.98 -16.59 30.50
N THR A 265 -62.93 -15.98 31.03
CA THR A 265 -61.80 -15.47 30.24
C THR A 265 -61.03 -16.60 29.55
N LYS A 266 -60.83 -17.76 30.20
CA LYS A 266 -60.25 -18.95 29.55
C LYS A 266 -61.09 -19.44 28.37
N LYS A 267 -62.40 -19.48 28.53
CA LYS A 267 -63.34 -19.89 27.47
C LYS A 267 -63.30 -18.90 26.31
N LEU A 268 -63.36 -17.60 26.60
CA LEU A 268 -63.23 -16.54 25.60
C LEU A 268 -61.90 -16.65 24.84
N ARG A 269 -60.77 -16.84 25.55
CA ARG A 269 -59.45 -17.03 24.95
C ARG A 269 -59.43 -18.20 23.95
N MET A 270 -59.98 -19.35 24.32
CA MET A 270 -60.05 -20.52 23.43
C MET A 270 -60.89 -20.23 22.18
N GLU A 271 -62.04 -19.56 22.34
CA GLU A 271 -62.92 -19.20 21.22
C GLU A 271 -62.26 -18.16 20.30
N LEU A 272 -61.60 -17.14 20.85
CA LEU A 272 -60.82 -16.16 20.09
C LEU A 272 -59.69 -16.82 19.31
N GLN A 273 -58.95 -17.73 19.94
CA GLN A 273 -57.88 -18.47 19.27
C GLN A 273 -58.43 -19.31 18.12
N LYS A 274 -59.56 -20.01 18.31
CA LYS A 274 -60.22 -20.79 17.24
C LYS A 274 -60.68 -19.88 16.10
N ALA A 275 -61.35 -18.77 16.41
CA ALA A 275 -61.83 -17.81 15.43
C ALA A 275 -60.68 -17.19 14.60
N ALA A 276 -59.50 -17.00 15.19
CA ALA A 276 -58.33 -16.47 14.49
C ALA A 276 -57.61 -17.54 13.65
N THR A 277 -57.48 -18.77 14.17
CA THR A 277 -56.58 -19.79 13.59
C THR A 277 -57.25 -20.77 12.63
N ILE A 278 -58.53 -21.07 12.80
CA ILE A 278 -59.26 -21.99 11.92
C ILE A 278 -59.41 -21.42 10.51
N PRO A 279 -59.80 -20.14 10.30
CA PRO A 279 -59.94 -19.60 8.94
C PRO A 279 -58.62 -19.67 8.17
N VAL A 280 -57.49 -19.41 8.83
CA VAL A 280 -56.16 -19.52 8.19
C VAL A 280 -55.85 -20.95 7.76
N SER A 281 -56.20 -21.96 8.56
CA SER A 281 -56.03 -23.38 8.17
C SER A 281 -56.98 -23.84 7.05
N GLN A 282 -58.01 -23.05 6.71
CA GLN A 282 -58.97 -23.36 5.64
C GLN A 282 -58.57 -22.73 4.30
N ILE A 283 -57.47 -21.97 4.26
CA ILE A 283 -56.96 -21.38 3.04
C ILE A 283 -56.56 -22.49 2.08
N SER A 284 -57.11 -22.46 0.87
CA SER A 284 -56.80 -23.41 -0.21
C SER A 284 -56.75 -22.71 -1.56
N SER A 285 -56.14 -23.36 -2.55
CA SER A 285 -56.04 -22.89 -3.94
C SER A 285 -57.27 -23.22 -4.79
N THR A 286 -58.42 -23.59 -4.18
CA THR A 286 -59.59 -24.10 -4.91
C THR A 286 -60.45 -23.02 -5.59
N SER A 287 -60.72 -21.90 -4.91
CA SER A 287 -61.57 -20.82 -5.44
C SER A 287 -61.26 -19.48 -4.77
N GLY A 288 -61.25 -18.40 -5.56
CA GLY A 288 -61.07 -17.04 -5.05
C GLY A 288 -62.22 -16.58 -4.16
N SER A 289 -63.44 -17.03 -4.45
CA SER A 289 -64.64 -16.76 -3.63
C SER A 289 -64.49 -17.24 -2.18
N LYS A 290 -64.12 -18.51 -1.95
CA LYS A 290 -63.83 -19.02 -0.59
C LYS A 290 -62.66 -18.31 0.09
N LEU A 291 -61.63 -17.94 -0.69
CA LEU A 291 -60.49 -17.20 -0.15
C LEU A 291 -60.92 -15.83 0.38
N ARG A 292 -61.83 -15.16 -0.34
CA ARG A 292 -62.45 -13.91 0.10
C ARG A 292 -63.31 -14.09 1.35
N GLU A 293 -64.05 -15.19 1.49
CA GLU A 293 -64.78 -15.47 2.73
C GLU A 293 -63.86 -15.61 3.95
N VAL A 294 -62.71 -16.28 3.77
CA VAL A 294 -61.68 -16.40 4.82
C VAL A 294 -61.15 -15.01 5.19
N PHE A 295 -60.80 -14.20 4.18
CA PHE A 295 -60.34 -12.83 4.37
C PHE A 295 -61.35 -11.99 5.14
N ASP A 296 -62.61 -11.97 4.70
CA ASP A 296 -63.68 -11.18 5.32
C ASP A 296 -63.96 -11.61 6.76
N LYS A 297 -63.83 -12.91 7.08
CA LYS A 297 -63.96 -13.41 8.46
C LYS A 297 -62.84 -12.86 9.34
N LEU A 298 -61.60 -12.91 8.87
CA LEU A 298 -60.44 -12.41 9.61
C LEU A 298 -60.51 -10.89 9.80
N ASP A 299 -60.85 -10.14 8.75
CA ASP A 299 -61.02 -8.69 8.81
C ASP A 299 -62.15 -8.27 9.78
N LYS A 300 -63.30 -8.96 9.74
CA LYS A 300 -64.40 -8.72 10.69
C LYS A 300 -63.97 -8.94 12.14
N LEU A 301 -63.22 -10.02 12.40
CA LEU A 301 -62.72 -10.35 13.74
C LEU A 301 -61.76 -9.26 14.26
N LEU A 302 -60.82 -8.81 13.43
CA LEU A 302 -59.85 -7.77 13.79
C LEU A 302 -60.51 -6.39 13.92
N SER A 303 -61.56 -6.12 13.14
CA SER A 303 -62.32 -4.86 13.18
C SER A 303 -63.32 -4.76 14.35
N GLY A 304 -63.33 -5.71 15.30
CA GLY A 304 -64.25 -5.65 16.45
C GLY A 304 -65.65 -6.20 16.21
N ARG A 305 -65.97 -6.60 14.97
CA ARG A 305 -67.33 -7.02 14.61
C ARG A 305 -67.61 -8.42 15.15
N PRO A 306 -68.84 -8.68 15.62
CA PRO A 306 -69.21 -9.99 16.15
C PRO A 306 -69.15 -11.07 15.06
N LEU A 307 -68.55 -12.21 15.38
CA LEU A 307 -68.39 -13.35 14.48
C LEU A 307 -69.06 -14.58 15.11
N VAL A 308 -69.84 -15.32 14.32
CA VAL A 308 -70.48 -16.56 14.80
C VAL A 308 -69.54 -17.72 14.55
N SER A 309 -68.98 -18.29 15.62
CA SER A 309 -68.16 -19.50 15.58
C SER A 309 -68.79 -20.56 16.46
N GLY A 310 -69.08 -21.75 15.91
CA GLY A 310 -69.67 -22.87 16.68
C GLY A 310 -70.99 -22.55 17.39
N GLY A 311 -71.82 -21.65 16.83
CA GLY A 311 -73.11 -21.25 17.40
C GLY A 311 -73.06 -20.14 18.47
N ARG A 312 -71.89 -19.53 18.73
CA ARG A 312 -71.76 -18.38 19.64
C ARG A 312 -71.18 -17.15 18.95
N SER A 313 -71.66 -15.97 19.35
CA SER A 313 -71.15 -14.67 18.89
C SER A 313 -69.91 -14.28 19.70
N ILE A 314 -68.77 -14.11 19.03
CA ILE A 314 -67.49 -13.74 19.60
C ILE A 314 -67.13 -12.34 19.08
N SER A 315 -66.71 -11.44 19.96
CA SER A 315 -66.18 -10.12 19.58
C SER A 315 -64.95 -9.82 20.42
N VAL A 316 -63.93 -9.22 19.79
CA VAL A 316 -62.74 -8.73 20.49
C VAL A 316 -63.04 -7.56 21.43
N SER A 317 -64.23 -6.95 21.38
CA SER A 317 -64.66 -5.91 22.32
C SER A 317 -65.00 -6.46 23.71
N GLN A 318 -65.07 -7.78 23.89
CA GLN A 318 -65.40 -8.42 25.17
C GLN A 318 -64.26 -8.36 26.20
N HIS A 319 -63.02 -8.08 25.78
CA HIS A 319 -61.88 -7.96 26.68
C HIS A 319 -60.84 -6.98 26.11
N PRO A 320 -60.27 -6.06 26.93
CA PRO A 320 -59.36 -5.02 26.45
C PRO A 320 -58.10 -5.58 25.74
N GLN A 321 -57.65 -6.78 26.13
CA GLN A 321 -56.48 -7.43 25.53
C GLN A 321 -56.81 -8.35 24.34
N ALA A 322 -58.09 -8.60 24.02
CA ALA A 322 -58.48 -9.60 23.02
C ALA A 322 -57.99 -9.27 21.61
N LEU A 323 -58.00 -7.99 21.22
CA LEU A 323 -57.51 -7.56 19.89
C LEU A 323 -56.02 -7.88 19.71
N ASN A 324 -55.20 -7.57 20.71
CA ASN A 324 -53.76 -7.86 20.69
C ASN A 324 -53.50 -9.37 20.71
N TYR A 325 -54.27 -10.10 21.51
CA TYR A 325 -54.19 -11.56 21.56
C TYR A 325 -54.52 -12.21 20.21
N VAL A 326 -55.61 -11.80 19.56
CA VAL A 326 -56.00 -12.29 18.23
C VAL A 326 -54.94 -11.92 17.20
N SER A 327 -54.45 -10.69 17.20
CA SER A 327 -53.41 -10.24 16.27
C SER A 327 -52.13 -11.07 16.40
N TYR A 328 -51.70 -11.34 17.64
CA TYR A 328 -50.53 -12.17 17.95
C TYR A 328 -50.74 -13.61 17.50
N LYS A 329 -51.87 -14.23 17.82
CA LYS A 329 -52.17 -15.62 17.43
C LYS A 329 -52.38 -15.80 15.92
N LEU A 330 -52.95 -14.79 15.27
CA LEU A 330 -53.12 -14.78 13.82
C LEU A 330 -51.77 -14.70 13.11
N ALA A 331 -50.90 -13.77 13.52
CA ALA A 331 -49.54 -13.65 13.00
C ALA A 331 -48.71 -14.93 13.23
N GLU A 332 -48.76 -15.49 14.45
CA GLU A 332 -48.12 -16.77 14.78
C GLU A 332 -48.62 -17.90 13.85
N LYS A 333 -49.92 -17.93 13.55
CA LYS A 333 -50.53 -18.96 12.72
C LYS A 333 -50.15 -18.83 11.24
N PHE A 334 -50.04 -17.63 10.69
CA PHE A 334 -49.53 -17.43 9.33
C PHE A 334 -48.10 -17.99 9.18
N VAL A 335 -47.21 -17.70 10.14
CA VAL A 335 -45.84 -18.25 10.12
C VAL A 335 -45.87 -19.78 10.25
N LYS A 336 -46.73 -20.34 11.11
CA LYS A 336 -46.90 -21.80 11.24
C LYS A 336 -47.37 -22.46 9.94
N GLN A 337 -48.25 -21.83 9.16
CA GLN A 337 -48.62 -22.35 7.84
C GLN A 337 -47.44 -22.37 6.87
N GLY A 338 -46.57 -21.36 6.91
CA GLY A 338 -45.31 -21.38 6.17
C GLY A 338 -44.41 -22.56 6.58
N GLU A 339 -44.32 -22.81 7.89
CA GLU A 339 -43.46 -23.83 8.47
C GLU A 339 -43.99 -25.28 8.27
N GLU A 340 -45.29 -25.50 8.13
CA GLU A 340 -45.89 -26.84 7.99
C GLU A 340 -46.44 -27.09 6.56
N GLU A 341 -47.45 -26.32 6.18
CA GLU A 341 -48.20 -26.51 4.93
C GLU A 341 -47.34 -26.15 3.72
N VAL A 342 -46.74 -24.95 3.72
CA VAL A 342 -45.92 -24.50 2.58
C VAL A 342 -44.62 -25.29 2.46
N ALA A 343 -44.08 -25.79 3.58
CA ALA A 343 -42.91 -26.65 3.58
C ALA A 343 -43.15 -28.00 2.88
N SER A 344 -44.41 -28.46 2.85
CA SER A 344 -44.82 -29.72 2.22
C SER A 344 -45.44 -29.49 0.83
N HIS A 345 -46.16 -28.38 0.66
CA HIS A 345 -46.89 -27.98 -0.53
C HIS A 345 -46.54 -26.54 -0.91
N HIS A 346 -45.48 -26.37 -1.69
CA HIS A 346 -44.93 -25.06 -2.03
C HIS A 346 -45.96 -24.09 -2.67
N GLU A 347 -46.91 -24.63 -3.43
CA GLU A 347 -47.97 -23.87 -4.12
C GLU A 347 -48.98 -23.23 -3.15
N ALA A 348 -49.12 -23.76 -1.92
CA ALA A 348 -49.98 -23.19 -0.90
C ALA A 348 -49.48 -21.81 -0.41
N ALA A 349 -48.23 -21.44 -0.72
CA ALA A 349 -47.67 -20.13 -0.38
C ALA A 349 -48.53 -18.97 -0.90
N PHE A 350 -49.02 -19.06 -2.15
CA PHE A 350 -49.72 -17.96 -2.83
C PHE A 350 -51.09 -17.62 -2.22
N PRO A 351 -52.03 -18.56 -2.03
CA PRO A 351 -53.31 -18.24 -1.40
C PRO A 351 -53.16 -17.79 0.06
N ILE A 352 -52.18 -18.32 0.81
CA ILE A 352 -51.90 -17.87 2.18
C ILE A 352 -51.32 -16.46 2.18
N ALA A 353 -50.35 -16.20 1.29
CA ALA A 353 -49.68 -14.92 1.18
C ALA A 353 -50.60 -13.77 0.78
N VAL A 354 -51.52 -13.98 -0.16
CA VAL A 354 -52.43 -12.90 -0.60
C VAL A 354 -53.41 -12.49 0.51
N VAL A 355 -53.87 -13.44 1.33
CA VAL A 355 -54.68 -13.16 2.52
C VAL A 355 -53.84 -12.43 3.57
N ALA A 356 -52.64 -12.92 3.86
CA ALA A 356 -51.74 -12.29 4.82
C ALA A 356 -51.38 -10.85 4.41
N SER A 357 -51.09 -10.61 3.13
CA SER A 357 -50.83 -9.29 2.56
C SER A 357 -52.03 -8.35 2.72
N GLY A 358 -53.24 -8.78 2.38
CA GLY A 358 -54.43 -7.95 2.56
C GLY A 358 -54.72 -7.61 4.03
N ILE A 359 -54.53 -8.59 4.94
CA ILE A 359 -54.71 -8.35 6.38
C ILE A 359 -53.65 -7.39 6.89
N TRP A 360 -52.42 -7.44 6.37
CA TRP A 360 -51.38 -6.48 6.69
C TRP A 360 -51.75 -5.07 6.24
N GLU A 361 -52.28 -4.90 5.02
CA GLU A 361 -52.72 -3.59 4.53
C GLU A 361 -53.79 -2.94 5.42
N LEU A 362 -54.74 -3.73 5.92
CA LEU A 362 -55.83 -3.23 6.76
C LEU A 362 -55.45 -3.13 8.25
N HIS A 363 -54.61 -4.05 8.73
CA HIS A 363 -54.23 -4.19 10.14
C HIS A 363 -52.70 -4.28 10.27
N PRO A 364 -51.96 -3.15 10.15
CA PRO A 364 -50.49 -3.14 10.10
C PRO A 364 -49.81 -3.86 11.27
N LYS A 365 -50.41 -3.81 12.46
CA LYS A 365 -49.94 -4.51 13.67
C LYS A 365 -49.81 -6.02 13.48
N VAL A 366 -50.72 -6.65 12.72
CA VAL A 366 -50.64 -8.09 12.41
C VAL A 366 -49.41 -8.38 11.55
N GLY A 367 -49.09 -7.48 10.62
CA GLY A 367 -47.91 -7.58 9.78
C GLY A 367 -46.59 -7.41 10.53
N GLU A 368 -46.53 -6.44 11.45
CA GLU A 368 -45.36 -6.27 12.35
C GLU A 368 -45.13 -7.52 13.21
N LEU A 369 -46.20 -8.07 13.80
CA LEU A 369 -46.14 -9.31 14.58
C LEU A 369 -45.78 -10.51 13.70
N PHE A 370 -46.25 -10.56 12.44
CA PHE A 370 -45.87 -11.60 11.48
C PHE A 370 -44.37 -11.56 11.22
N LEU A 371 -43.81 -10.38 10.92
CA LEU A 371 -42.36 -10.21 10.76
C LEU A 371 -41.60 -10.61 12.02
N ALA A 372 -42.06 -10.20 13.21
CA ALA A 372 -41.40 -10.55 14.46
C ALA A 372 -41.35 -12.07 14.68
N HIS A 373 -42.47 -12.77 14.46
CA HIS A 373 -42.54 -14.22 14.55
C HIS A 373 -41.69 -14.92 13.49
N LEU A 374 -41.75 -14.45 12.24
CA LEU A 374 -40.97 -14.99 11.13
C LEU A 374 -39.47 -14.83 11.40
N HIS A 375 -39.02 -13.63 11.75
CA HIS A 375 -37.61 -13.34 12.01
C HIS A 375 -37.07 -14.10 13.22
N LYS A 376 -37.91 -14.38 14.23
CA LYS A 376 -37.53 -15.18 15.40
C LYS A 376 -37.39 -16.66 15.06
N LYS A 377 -38.31 -17.20 14.25
CA LYS A 377 -38.30 -18.63 13.87
C LYS A 377 -37.34 -18.93 12.71
N CYS A 378 -37.14 -17.98 11.82
CA CYS A 378 -36.31 -18.05 10.63
C CYS A 378 -35.42 -16.80 10.57
N PRO A 379 -34.26 -16.78 11.26
CA PRO A 379 -33.34 -15.64 11.23
C PRO A 379 -32.87 -15.28 9.81
N TYR A 380 -32.87 -16.25 8.90
CA TYR A 380 -32.52 -16.10 7.49
C TYR A 380 -33.48 -15.24 6.67
N SER A 381 -34.65 -14.91 7.22
CA SER A 381 -35.58 -13.92 6.63
C SER A 381 -35.15 -12.46 6.84
N VAL A 382 -34.24 -12.20 7.80
CA VAL A 382 -33.59 -10.89 8.08
C VAL A 382 -32.25 -10.73 7.34
N PRO A 383 -31.85 -11.75 6.57
CA PRO A 383 -30.48 -12.20 6.33
C PRO A 383 -29.47 -11.80 7.40
N TYR A 384 -29.55 -12.44 8.56
CA TYR A 384 -28.52 -12.37 9.59
C TYR A 384 -28.14 -13.79 10.00
N TYR A 385 -26.85 -14.07 10.12
CA TYR A 385 -26.34 -15.33 10.66
C TYR A 385 -25.94 -15.11 12.11
N PRO A 386 -26.69 -15.64 13.09
CA PRO A 386 -26.32 -15.55 14.49
C PRO A 386 -24.93 -16.13 14.73
N ALA A 387 -23.97 -15.31 15.17
CA ALA A 387 -22.65 -15.80 15.54
C ALA A 387 -22.68 -16.56 16.88
N MET A 388 -21.90 -17.64 16.98
CA MET A 388 -21.71 -18.36 18.24
C MET A 388 -20.93 -17.46 19.20
N LYS A 389 -21.51 -17.15 20.36
CA LYS A 389 -20.81 -16.42 21.43
C LYS A 389 -20.08 -17.42 22.32
N GLU A 390 -18.85 -17.09 22.70
CA GLU A 390 -18.07 -17.87 23.67
C GLU A 390 -18.89 -18.13 24.94
N GLY A 391 -18.93 -19.38 25.39
CA GLY A 391 -19.71 -19.81 26.56
C GLY A 391 -21.19 -20.12 26.31
N THR A 392 -21.72 -19.99 25.08
CA THR A 392 -23.09 -20.44 24.78
C THR A 392 -23.13 -21.97 24.61
N LEU A 393 -24.09 -22.64 25.26
CA LEU A 393 -24.35 -24.07 25.02
C LEU A 393 -24.73 -24.31 23.56
N LEU A 394 -24.30 -25.45 22.99
CA LEU A 394 -24.56 -25.79 21.58
C LEU A 394 -26.07 -25.80 21.25
N GLU A 395 -26.89 -26.31 22.17
CA GLU A 395 -28.36 -26.32 22.01
C GLU A 395 -28.96 -24.91 21.95
N ASP A 396 -28.49 -24.00 22.78
CA ASP A 396 -28.97 -22.61 22.79
C ASP A 396 -28.52 -21.86 21.54
N TYR A 397 -27.36 -22.21 21.00
CA TYR A 397 -26.91 -21.73 19.71
C TYR A 397 -27.78 -22.26 18.56
N GLN A 398 -28.11 -23.55 18.56
CA GLN A 398 -28.99 -24.15 17.56
C GLN A 398 -30.41 -23.57 17.62
N ARG A 399 -30.96 -23.33 18.83
CA ARG A 399 -32.22 -22.59 19.00
C ARG A 399 -32.16 -21.19 18.40
N LYS A 400 -31.03 -20.47 18.54
CA LYS A 400 -30.83 -19.15 17.90
C LYS A 400 -30.77 -19.22 16.38
N LEU A 401 -30.23 -20.29 15.80
CA LEU A 401 -30.26 -20.56 14.36
C LEU A 401 -31.67 -20.93 13.85
N GLY A 402 -32.61 -21.20 14.77
CA GLY A 402 -33.98 -21.57 14.46
C GLY A 402 -34.23 -23.07 14.44
N TYR A 403 -33.28 -23.91 14.89
CA TYR A 403 -33.52 -25.34 15.07
C TYR A 403 -34.53 -25.59 16.18
N ARG A 404 -35.40 -26.58 15.97
CA ARG A 404 -36.20 -27.17 17.04
C ARG A 404 -35.30 -28.09 17.86
N VAL A 405 -35.22 -27.81 19.15
CA VAL A 405 -34.52 -28.64 20.12
C VAL A 405 -35.56 -29.05 21.17
N ASP A 406 -35.88 -30.34 21.19
CA ASP A 406 -36.83 -30.94 22.12
C ASP A 406 -36.12 -31.95 23.04
N ALA A 407 -36.88 -32.68 23.85
CA ALA A 407 -36.32 -33.69 24.76
C ALA A 407 -35.71 -34.90 24.03
N ALA A 408 -36.06 -35.13 22.76
CA ALA A 408 -35.52 -36.21 21.93
C ALA A 408 -34.24 -35.79 21.19
N GLY A 409 -33.95 -34.49 21.12
CA GLY A 409 -32.71 -33.93 20.61
C GLY A 409 -32.94 -32.76 19.67
N VAL A 410 -31.97 -32.54 18.79
CA VAL A 410 -32.01 -31.49 17.77
C VAL A 410 -32.69 -32.06 16.52
N GLU A 411 -33.58 -31.29 15.89
CA GLU A 411 -34.22 -31.72 14.66
C GLU A 411 -33.20 -32.01 13.54
N ALA A 412 -33.52 -32.97 12.68
CA ALA A 412 -32.68 -33.32 11.53
C ALA A 412 -32.56 -32.16 10.53
N GLN A 413 -31.40 -32.09 9.86
CA GLN A 413 -31.08 -31.03 8.90
C GLN A 413 -32.12 -30.88 7.77
N ASP A 414 -32.57 -31.99 7.18
CA ASP A 414 -33.57 -31.99 6.11
C ASP A 414 -34.92 -31.40 6.57
N SER A 415 -35.35 -31.76 7.78
CA SER A 415 -36.58 -31.24 8.38
C SER A 415 -36.46 -29.75 8.68
N PHE A 416 -35.32 -29.32 9.21
CA PHE A 416 -35.01 -27.91 9.41
C PHE A 416 -35.05 -27.12 8.09
N LEU A 417 -34.35 -27.59 7.05
CA LEU A 417 -34.29 -26.92 5.75
C LEU A 417 -35.64 -26.82 5.07
N LYS A 418 -36.46 -27.88 5.10
CA LYS A 418 -37.84 -27.85 4.59
C LYS A 418 -38.68 -26.77 5.28
N ARG A 419 -38.54 -26.66 6.60
CA ARG A 419 -39.25 -25.69 7.43
C ARG A 419 -38.84 -24.25 7.10
N MET A 420 -37.53 -24.00 6.97
CA MET A 420 -36.99 -22.70 6.58
C MET A 420 -37.38 -22.33 5.14
N SER A 421 -37.34 -23.30 4.23
CA SER A 421 -37.80 -23.16 2.84
C SER A 421 -39.26 -22.70 2.79
N GLY A 422 -40.17 -23.39 3.48
CA GLY A 422 -41.58 -23.03 3.49
C GLY A 422 -41.86 -21.63 4.04
N MET A 423 -41.17 -21.24 5.12
CA MET A 423 -41.27 -19.89 5.68
C MET A 423 -40.75 -18.80 4.72
N ILE A 424 -39.62 -19.04 4.04
CA ILE A 424 -39.06 -18.09 3.08
C ILE A 424 -39.91 -18.01 1.80
N ARG A 425 -40.46 -19.13 1.32
CA ARG A 425 -41.42 -19.15 0.19
C ARG A 425 -42.67 -18.34 0.52
N LEU A 426 -43.23 -18.51 1.72
CA LEU A 426 -44.38 -17.72 2.17
C LEU A 426 -44.03 -16.22 2.25
N TYR A 427 -42.88 -15.89 2.83
CA TYR A 427 -42.41 -14.50 2.91
C TYR A 427 -42.23 -13.87 1.52
N ALA A 428 -41.54 -14.58 0.61
CA ALA A 428 -41.33 -14.17 -0.77
C ALA A 428 -42.66 -13.96 -1.53
N ALA A 429 -43.66 -14.78 -1.27
CA ALA A 429 -45.01 -14.62 -1.83
C ALA A 429 -45.74 -13.39 -1.26
N ILE A 430 -45.65 -13.12 0.06
CA ILE A 430 -46.31 -11.95 0.69
C ILE A 430 -45.77 -10.63 0.11
N ILE A 431 -44.47 -10.54 -0.15
CA ILE A 431 -43.82 -9.31 -0.62
C ILE A 431 -44.26 -8.90 -2.03
N GLN A 432 -44.60 -9.88 -2.89
CA GLN A 432 -44.94 -9.65 -4.29
C GLN A 432 -46.46 -9.59 -4.56
N LEU A 433 -47.26 -10.28 -3.73
CA LEU A 433 -48.70 -10.36 -3.92
C LEU A 433 -49.40 -9.19 -3.23
N ARG A 434 -50.58 -8.86 -3.75
CA ARG A 434 -51.43 -7.83 -3.19
C ARG A 434 -52.88 -8.28 -3.22
N TRP A 435 -53.64 -7.91 -2.20
CA TRP A 435 -55.05 -8.22 -2.15
C TRP A 435 -55.81 -7.49 -3.28
N PRO A 436 -56.51 -8.21 -4.18
CA PRO A 436 -57.08 -7.61 -5.39
C PRO A 436 -58.30 -6.72 -5.11
N HIS A 437 -58.98 -6.93 -3.99
CA HIS A 437 -60.23 -6.22 -3.62
C HIS A 437 -60.00 -5.02 -2.67
N GLY A 438 -58.73 -4.68 -2.36
CA GLY A 438 -58.38 -3.56 -1.49
C GLY A 438 -58.22 -2.22 -2.24
N ASN A 439 -57.98 -1.15 -1.49
CA ASN A 439 -57.69 0.17 -2.06
C ASN A 439 -56.27 0.21 -2.64
N LYS A 440 -56.15 0.20 -3.97
CA LYS A 440 -54.86 0.15 -4.68
C LYS A 440 -53.99 1.40 -4.51
N GLN A 441 -54.53 2.51 -3.99
CA GLN A 441 -53.80 3.77 -3.87
C GLN A 441 -52.76 3.79 -2.75
N VAL A 442 -52.98 3.03 -1.68
CA VAL A 442 -52.02 2.97 -0.55
C VAL A 442 -50.90 1.99 -0.92
N PRO A 443 -49.61 2.36 -0.83
CA PRO A 443 -48.53 1.41 -1.08
C PRO A 443 -48.53 0.30 -0.01
N HIS A 444 -48.29 -0.95 -0.42
CA HIS A 444 -48.17 -2.07 0.52
C HIS A 444 -47.01 -1.79 1.50
N PRO A 445 -47.22 -1.94 2.82
CA PRO A 445 -46.21 -1.58 3.83
C PRO A 445 -44.91 -2.41 3.71
N HIS A 446 -44.98 -3.58 3.09
CA HIS A 446 -43.84 -4.49 2.91
C HIS A 446 -43.74 -4.96 1.46
N SER A 447 -43.27 -4.09 0.56
CA SER A 447 -43.29 -4.29 -0.90
C SER A 447 -42.00 -4.92 -1.47
N LEU A 448 -41.93 -5.10 -2.80
CA LEU A 448 -40.78 -5.68 -3.54
C LEU A 448 -39.41 -5.03 -3.27
N ASN A 449 -39.36 -3.83 -2.69
CA ASN A 449 -38.12 -3.23 -2.20
C ASN A 449 -37.45 -4.09 -1.10
N HIS A 450 -38.23 -4.72 -0.22
CA HIS A 450 -37.69 -5.62 0.81
C HIS A 450 -37.14 -6.92 0.23
N ALA A 451 -37.70 -7.41 -0.89
CA ALA A 451 -37.15 -8.57 -1.58
C ALA A 451 -35.78 -8.27 -2.22
N TRP A 452 -35.62 -7.10 -2.84
CA TRP A 452 -34.31 -6.65 -3.34
C TRP A 452 -33.29 -6.52 -2.21
N ARG A 453 -33.68 -5.90 -1.08
CA ARG A 453 -32.81 -5.75 0.11
C ARG A 453 -32.42 -7.12 0.68
N TRP A 454 -33.34 -8.07 0.73
CA TRP A 454 -33.08 -9.43 1.19
C TRP A 454 -32.01 -10.12 0.33
N LEU A 455 -32.18 -10.11 -1.01
CA LEU A 455 -31.21 -10.70 -1.93
C LEU A 455 -29.85 -10.02 -1.86
N ALA A 456 -29.82 -8.68 -1.88
CA ALA A 456 -28.59 -7.92 -1.79
C ALA A 456 -27.85 -8.22 -0.47
N GLN A 457 -28.56 -8.30 0.66
CA GLN A 457 -27.95 -8.62 1.94
C GLN A 457 -27.44 -10.06 1.99
N MET A 458 -28.20 -11.04 1.49
CA MET A 458 -27.76 -12.44 1.39
C MET A 458 -26.47 -12.55 0.57
N LEU A 459 -26.42 -11.92 -0.60
CA LEU A 459 -25.26 -11.99 -1.51
C LEU A 459 -24.05 -11.15 -1.05
N ASN A 460 -24.26 -10.24 -0.10
CA ASN A 460 -23.18 -9.46 0.53
C ASN A 460 -22.61 -10.16 1.77
N MET A 461 -23.13 -11.34 2.17
CA MET A 461 -22.64 -12.12 3.30
C MET A 461 -22.03 -13.46 2.85
N GLU A 462 -21.06 -13.96 3.61
CA GLU A 462 -20.45 -15.25 3.29
C GLU A 462 -21.50 -16.36 3.38
N PRO A 463 -21.66 -17.21 2.36
CA PRO A 463 -22.71 -18.21 2.37
C PRO A 463 -22.51 -19.20 3.51
N LEU A 464 -23.62 -19.73 4.02
CA LEU A 464 -23.68 -20.98 4.78
C LEU A 464 -24.00 -22.12 3.81
N ALA A 465 -23.21 -23.20 3.83
CA ALA A 465 -23.24 -24.36 2.94
C ALA A 465 -24.61 -24.66 2.29
N GLU A 466 -25.36 -25.61 2.85
CA GLU A 466 -26.63 -26.04 2.25
C GLU A 466 -27.76 -25.02 2.43
N VAL A 467 -27.74 -24.25 3.52
CA VAL A 467 -28.81 -23.31 3.91
C VAL A 467 -28.94 -22.20 2.86
N THR A 468 -27.84 -21.57 2.49
CA THR A 468 -27.88 -20.37 1.62
C THR A 468 -28.31 -20.74 0.22
N ALA A 469 -27.80 -21.84 -0.33
CA ALA A 469 -28.19 -22.34 -1.64
C ALA A 469 -29.69 -22.69 -1.69
N THR A 470 -30.20 -23.38 -0.66
CA THR A 470 -31.62 -23.75 -0.57
C THR A 470 -32.51 -22.52 -0.54
N LEU A 471 -32.24 -21.59 0.39
CA LEU A 471 -33.09 -20.41 0.56
C LEU A 471 -33.02 -19.44 -0.62
N LEU A 472 -31.86 -19.28 -1.26
CA LEU A 472 -31.74 -18.48 -2.48
C LEU A 472 -32.56 -19.07 -3.63
N PHE A 473 -32.50 -20.39 -3.84
CA PHE A 473 -33.31 -21.06 -4.85
C PHE A 473 -34.80 -20.86 -4.58
N ASP A 474 -35.25 -21.17 -3.37
CA ASP A 474 -36.66 -21.10 -2.99
C ASP A 474 -37.21 -19.67 -3.10
N PHE A 475 -36.41 -18.66 -2.73
CA PHE A 475 -36.78 -17.26 -2.84
C PHE A 475 -36.87 -16.81 -4.31
N LEU A 476 -35.89 -17.17 -5.14
CA LEU A 476 -35.86 -16.82 -6.56
C LEU A 476 -36.94 -17.54 -7.35
N GLU A 477 -37.25 -18.79 -7.02
CA GLU A 477 -38.33 -19.53 -7.67
C GLU A 477 -39.68 -18.84 -7.43
N VAL A 478 -39.92 -18.32 -6.21
CA VAL A 478 -41.19 -17.66 -5.86
C VAL A 478 -41.25 -16.22 -6.35
N CYS A 479 -40.23 -15.40 -6.06
CA CYS A 479 -40.26 -13.94 -6.26
C CYS A 479 -39.45 -13.47 -7.48
N GLY A 480 -38.64 -14.33 -8.10
CA GLY A 480 -37.74 -13.97 -9.19
C GLY A 480 -38.47 -13.39 -10.41
N TYR A 481 -39.66 -13.89 -10.72
CA TYR A 481 -40.49 -13.33 -11.80
C TYR A 481 -40.90 -11.87 -11.53
N ALA A 482 -41.40 -11.58 -10.31
CA ALA A 482 -41.80 -10.23 -9.92
C ALA A 482 -40.62 -9.26 -9.84
N LEU A 483 -39.47 -9.72 -9.30
CA LEU A 483 -38.23 -8.95 -9.26
C LEU A 483 -37.70 -8.62 -10.66
N MET A 484 -37.77 -9.59 -11.58
CA MET A 484 -37.38 -9.39 -12.98
C MET A 484 -38.23 -8.32 -13.65
N ASN A 485 -39.55 -8.36 -13.45
CA ASN A 485 -40.45 -7.37 -14.03
C ASN A 485 -40.22 -5.95 -13.46
N GLN A 486 -39.90 -5.85 -12.15
CA GLN A 486 -39.72 -4.57 -11.47
C GLN A 486 -38.35 -3.93 -11.72
N TYR A 487 -37.26 -4.71 -11.65
CA TYR A 487 -35.89 -4.19 -11.66
C TYR A 487 -35.11 -4.51 -12.94
N GLN A 488 -35.65 -5.40 -13.79
CA GLN A 488 -35.17 -5.68 -15.15
C GLN A 488 -33.65 -5.88 -15.22
N GLY A 489 -32.93 -4.99 -15.93
CA GLY A 489 -31.48 -5.08 -16.11
C GLY A 489 -30.68 -5.11 -14.81
N GLN A 490 -31.14 -4.45 -13.73
CA GLN A 490 -30.44 -4.52 -12.44
C GLN A 490 -30.55 -5.91 -11.83
N PHE A 491 -31.70 -6.57 -11.99
CA PHE A 491 -31.87 -7.94 -11.51
C PHE A 491 -31.03 -8.93 -12.32
N TRP A 492 -30.91 -8.76 -13.64
CA TRP A 492 -29.99 -9.56 -14.44
C TRP A 492 -28.54 -9.46 -13.95
N LYS A 493 -28.06 -8.25 -13.64
CA LYS A 493 -26.72 -8.06 -13.07
C LYS A 493 -26.53 -8.84 -11.76
N LEU A 494 -27.56 -8.87 -10.92
CA LEU A 494 -27.55 -9.64 -9.67
C LEU A 494 -27.49 -11.16 -9.95
N LEU A 495 -28.20 -11.67 -10.95
CA LEU A 495 -28.13 -13.08 -11.33
C LEU A 495 -26.77 -13.46 -11.94
N PHE A 496 -26.15 -12.56 -12.71
CA PHE A 496 -24.77 -12.74 -13.19
C PHE A 496 -23.77 -12.77 -12.04
N LEU A 497 -23.87 -11.83 -11.10
CA LEU A 497 -23.06 -11.82 -9.88
C LEU A 497 -23.20 -13.13 -9.10
N LEU A 498 -24.43 -13.61 -8.92
CA LEU A 498 -24.71 -14.88 -8.25
C LEU A 498 -24.04 -16.06 -8.96
N LYS A 499 -24.07 -16.08 -10.30
CA LYS A 499 -23.46 -17.15 -11.11
C LYS A 499 -21.94 -17.10 -11.11
N GLU A 500 -21.35 -15.93 -11.34
CA GLU A 500 -19.92 -15.78 -11.60
C GLU A 500 -19.11 -15.69 -10.31
N ASP A 501 -19.59 -14.93 -9.32
CA ASP A 501 -18.82 -14.61 -8.11
C ASP A 501 -19.29 -15.37 -6.88
N TYR A 502 -20.59 -15.62 -6.74
CA TYR A 502 -21.16 -16.20 -5.51
C TYR A 502 -21.19 -17.73 -5.53
N PHE A 503 -21.47 -18.38 -6.67
CA PHE A 503 -21.43 -19.85 -6.76
C PHE A 503 -20.09 -20.48 -6.38
N PRO A 504 -18.92 -19.98 -6.86
CA PRO A 504 -17.64 -20.55 -6.45
C PRO A 504 -17.43 -20.53 -4.93
N ARG A 505 -18.01 -19.54 -4.23
CA ARG A 505 -17.94 -19.43 -2.76
C ARG A 505 -18.79 -20.49 -2.08
N ILE A 506 -20.03 -20.70 -2.56
CA ILE A 506 -20.90 -21.76 -2.05
C ILE A 506 -20.25 -23.14 -2.30
N GLU A 507 -19.72 -23.37 -3.50
CA GLU A 507 -19.05 -24.62 -3.88
C GLU A 507 -17.80 -24.89 -3.03
N ALA A 508 -17.07 -23.86 -2.60
CA ALA A 508 -15.88 -24.00 -1.76
C ALA A 508 -16.16 -24.45 -0.32
N ILE A 509 -17.34 -24.11 0.22
CA ILE A 509 -17.71 -24.39 1.63
C ILE A 509 -18.65 -25.59 1.78
N THR A 510 -19.28 -26.03 0.69
CA THR A 510 -20.27 -27.11 0.70
C THR A 510 -19.56 -28.43 0.44
N SER A 511 -19.84 -29.44 1.26
CA SER A 511 -19.30 -30.79 1.06
C SER A 511 -20.03 -31.52 -0.08
N THR A 512 -19.38 -32.52 -0.69
CA THR A 512 -19.89 -33.22 -1.89
C THR A 512 -21.28 -33.85 -1.68
N ASP A 513 -21.57 -34.30 -0.46
CA ASP A 513 -22.86 -34.88 -0.05
C ASP A 513 -24.00 -33.86 0.06
N GLN A 514 -23.68 -32.56 0.25
CA GLN A 514 -24.65 -31.47 0.40
C GLN A 514 -24.84 -30.62 -0.87
N MET A 515 -24.18 -31.00 -1.98
CA MET A 515 -24.23 -30.25 -3.25
C MET A 515 -25.60 -30.22 -3.93
N GLY A 516 -26.57 -31.04 -3.48
CA GLY A 516 -27.90 -31.13 -4.08
C GLY A 516 -28.66 -29.79 -4.11
N ALA A 517 -28.50 -28.94 -3.09
CA ALA A 517 -29.09 -27.60 -3.07
C ALA A 517 -28.42 -26.65 -4.09
N VAL A 518 -27.09 -26.72 -4.19
CA VAL A 518 -26.29 -25.89 -5.11
C VAL A 518 -26.61 -26.24 -6.56
N ILE A 519 -26.72 -27.52 -6.89
CA ILE A 519 -27.06 -28.01 -8.24
C ILE A 519 -28.44 -27.51 -8.67
N ARG A 520 -29.46 -27.57 -7.78
CA ARG A 520 -30.81 -27.06 -8.07
C ARG A 520 -30.81 -25.57 -8.36
N LEU A 521 -30.11 -24.78 -7.55
CA LEU A 521 -29.98 -23.33 -7.77
C LEU A 521 -29.26 -23.02 -9.10
N LYS A 522 -28.22 -23.79 -9.43
CA LYS A 522 -27.45 -23.65 -10.68
C LYS A 522 -28.31 -23.97 -11.90
N GLN A 523 -29.03 -25.09 -11.90
CA GLN A 523 -29.95 -25.47 -12.97
C GLN A 523 -31.02 -24.40 -13.19
N PHE A 524 -31.63 -23.89 -12.11
CA PHE A 524 -32.61 -22.81 -12.20
C PHE A 524 -32.06 -21.55 -12.86
N LEU A 525 -30.84 -21.12 -12.48
CA LEU A 525 -30.20 -19.95 -13.07
C LEU A 525 -29.79 -20.19 -14.52
N GLU A 526 -29.24 -21.35 -14.85
CA GLU A 526 -28.85 -21.71 -16.22
C GLU A 526 -30.06 -21.72 -17.17
N ASP A 527 -31.18 -22.29 -16.73
CA ASP A 527 -32.43 -22.29 -17.51
C ASP A 527 -33.00 -20.88 -17.68
N SER A 528 -32.95 -20.06 -16.62
CA SER A 528 -33.39 -18.66 -16.65
C SER A 528 -32.52 -17.81 -17.59
N LEU A 529 -31.20 -17.95 -17.52
CA LEU A 529 -30.24 -17.25 -18.38
C LEU A 529 -30.36 -17.68 -19.85
N ARG A 530 -30.52 -18.99 -20.11
CA ARG A 530 -30.69 -19.55 -21.46
C ARG A 530 -31.97 -19.05 -22.11
N SER A 531 -33.07 -19.05 -21.36
CA SER A 531 -34.38 -18.61 -21.86
C SER A 531 -34.57 -17.09 -21.83
N LYS A 532 -33.62 -16.35 -21.23
CA LYS A 532 -33.68 -14.89 -20.99
C LYS A 532 -34.98 -14.45 -20.30
N ARG A 533 -35.59 -15.33 -19.51
CA ARG A 533 -36.82 -15.07 -18.77
C ARG A 533 -36.86 -15.95 -17.52
N ILE A 534 -37.48 -15.45 -16.46
CA ILE A 534 -37.87 -16.27 -15.32
C ILE A 534 -39.35 -16.59 -15.51
N LEU A 535 -39.72 -17.86 -15.35
CA LEU A 535 -41.12 -18.27 -15.46
C LEU A 535 -41.90 -17.82 -14.21
N PRO A 536 -43.20 -17.52 -14.35
CA PRO A 536 -44.07 -17.34 -13.19
C PRO A 536 -44.00 -18.58 -12.28
N PRO A 537 -44.06 -18.38 -10.95
CA PRO A 537 -43.98 -19.50 -10.03
C PRO A 537 -45.19 -20.44 -10.19
N LYS A 538 -44.96 -21.73 -9.98
CA LYS A 538 -46.04 -22.72 -9.92
C LYS A 538 -46.97 -22.39 -8.75
N GLY A 539 -48.28 -22.38 -8.99
CA GLY A 539 -49.28 -21.98 -8.00
C GLY A 539 -49.62 -20.48 -7.98
N HIS A 540 -49.09 -19.67 -8.91
CA HIS A 540 -49.52 -18.28 -9.06
C HIS A 540 -51.05 -18.17 -9.26
N LEU A 541 -51.67 -17.17 -8.63
CA LEU A 541 -53.13 -17.02 -8.63
C LEU A 541 -53.60 -16.30 -9.90
N ASP A 542 -53.93 -17.08 -10.93
CA ASP A 542 -54.38 -16.55 -12.21
C ASP A 542 -55.73 -15.81 -12.14
N PRO A 543 -56.04 -14.93 -13.10
CA PRO A 543 -57.36 -14.28 -13.19
C PRO A 543 -58.55 -15.24 -13.28
N GLY A 544 -58.33 -16.50 -13.66
CA GLY A 544 -59.35 -17.56 -13.61
C GLY A 544 -59.71 -17.95 -12.17
N PHE A 545 -58.73 -18.04 -11.28
CA PHE A 545 -58.92 -18.36 -9.86
C PHE A 545 -59.77 -17.31 -9.14
N TRP A 546 -59.58 -16.02 -9.46
CA TRP A 546 -60.37 -14.94 -8.85
C TRP A 546 -61.82 -14.86 -9.35
N ARG A 547 -62.13 -15.56 -10.45
CA ARG A 547 -63.47 -15.63 -11.02
C ARG A 547 -64.25 -16.87 -10.57
N SER A 548 -63.60 -17.84 -9.94
CA SER A 548 -64.23 -18.99 -9.27
C SER A 548 -64.53 -18.70 -7.80
#